data_AF-L8LQW9-F1
#
_entry.id   AF-L8LQW9-F1
#
_cell.length_a   1.000
_cell.length_b   1.000
_cell.length_c   1.000
_cell.angle_alpha   90.00
_cell.angle_beta   90.00
_cell.angle_gamma   90.00
#
_symmetry.space_group_name_H-M   'P 1'
#
loop_
_entity.id
_entity.type
_entity.pdbx_description
1 polymer ?
#
loop_
_entity_poly.entity_id
_entity_poly.type
_entity_poly.pdbx_seq_one_letter_code
_entity_poly.pdbx_strand_id
1 'polypeptide(L)'
;MLPQIASLRFSYEQRLFQHIYSDKHLEAVLNGYAKNRNFNISKRYLLGHALKLTESLLPELYQLYQNCLKIVGQHLQGDLYVQQQSDYNAGVYAVGNRFDLVLSSGIVKDFQAAEIAFVIGHELGHVLFEHNQIPVQLILSEEQQINYDLARILLQWSRSAEISADRIGLLCSGSLTSAANVFFKTSSGLSVDKENEIINALRNQYEEIAKLAFSSHDYFNTHPLIPIRFKSLELICLDIMSMRNQKNSAKTTWLHIDKTIEDVLLNTELLGLNQLQLSRQKIYILILSLLYIAISDGEINQYETSFIQEIKARIAPDLDVQEVLAFCRLNKNKFKTEVIKEIELVQVNREEATNILQISYYLATCDQPICSSEENALAEICQLLGYHVSLQDLTRE
;
A
#
# COMPACT_ATOMS: atom_id res chain seq x y z
N MET A 1 -12.04 -22.77 -9.97
CA MET A 1 -12.32 -22.02 -8.74
C MET A 1 -13.73 -22.37 -8.28
N LEU A 2 -13.97 -22.67 -6.99
CA LEU A 2 -15.35 -22.71 -6.50
C LEU A 2 -15.92 -21.28 -6.65
N PRO A 3 -17.08 -21.08 -7.32
CA PRO A 3 -17.59 -19.73 -7.64
C PRO A 3 -17.72 -18.79 -6.43
N GLN A 4 -17.86 -19.35 -5.23
CA GLN A 4 -18.00 -18.62 -3.97
C GLN A 4 -16.67 -17.98 -3.49
N ILE A 5 -15.51 -18.57 -3.79
CA ILE A 5 -14.21 -18.05 -3.32
C ILE A 5 -13.81 -16.78 -4.09
N ALA A 6 -14.15 -16.70 -5.37
CA ALA A 6 -13.96 -15.48 -6.16
C ALA A 6 -14.64 -14.26 -5.52
N SER A 7 -15.77 -14.47 -4.85
CA SER A 7 -16.53 -13.40 -4.21
C SER A 7 -15.87 -12.84 -2.94
N LEU A 8 -14.81 -13.48 -2.44
CA LEU A 8 -14.02 -12.96 -1.31
C LEU A 8 -13.05 -11.85 -1.75
N ARG A 9 -12.78 -11.69 -3.05
CA ARG A 9 -11.97 -10.59 -3.56
C ARG A 9 -12.63 -9.27 -3.18
N PHE A 10 -11.89 -8.38 -2.54
CA PHE A 10 -12.37 -7.07 -2.15
C PHE A 10 -12.73 -6.26 -3.40
N SER A 11 -13.98 -5.78 -3.49
CA SER A 11 -14.47 -5.17 -4.74
C SER A 11 -13.76 -3.87 -5.11
N TYR A 12 -13.28 -3.09 -4.13
CA TYR A 12 -12.48 -1.89 -4.40
C TYR A 12 -11.12 -2.25 -4.99
N GLU A 13 -10.45 -3.27 -4.43
CA GLU A 13 -9.21 -3.82 -4.99
C GLU A 13 -9.40 -4.28 -6.43
N GLN A 14 -10.48 -5.02 -6.71
CA GLN A 14 -10.77 -5.50 -8.06
C GLN A 14 -11.00 -4.36 -9.06
N ARG A 15 -11.67 -3.26 -8.64
CA ARG A 15 -11.84 -2.07 -9.49
C ARG A 15 -10.49 -1.41 -9.80
N LEU A 16 -9.62 -1.25 -8.79
CA LEU A 16 -8.28 -0.70 -8.97
C LEU A 16 -7.41 -1.59 -9.87
N PHE A 17 -7.48 -2.90 -9.69
CA PHE A 17 -6.78 -3.87 -10.54
C PHE A 17 -7.19 -3.73 -12.01
N GLN A 18 -8.49 -3.67 -12.29
CA GLN A 18 -9.00 -3.44 -13.64
C GLN A 18 -8.57 -2.10 -14.22
N HIS A 19 -8.54 -1.06 -13.39
CA HIS A 19 -8.09 0.26 -13.79
C HIS A 19 -6.60 0.26 -14.19
N ILE A 20 -5.73 -0.32 -13.34
CA ILE A 20 -4.29 -0.49 -13.60
C ILE A 20 -4.07 -1.25 -14.91
N TYR A 21 -4.79 -2.35 -15.14
CA TYR A 21 -4.65 -3.14 -16.37
C TYR A 21 -5.20 -2.46 -17.63
N SER A 22 -6.13 -1.53 -17.49
CA SER A 22 -6.67 -0.76 -18.62
C SER A 22 -5.79 0.41 -19.03
N ASP A 23 -4.84 0.81 -18.19
CA ASP A 23 -3.89 1.86 -18.48
C ASP A 23 -2.79 1.34 -19.42
N LYS A 24 -2.70 1.93 -20.62
CA LYS A 24 -1.77 1.49 -21.67
C LYS A 24 -0.30 1.64 -21.29
N HIS A 25 0.04 2.64 -20.47
CA HIS A 25 1.41 2.86 -20.03
C HIS A 25 1.81 1.73 -19.07
N LEU A 26 0.94 1.44 -18.09
CA LEU A 26 1.15 0.33 -17.17
C LEU A 26 1.12 -1.02 -17.84
N GLU A 27 0.23 -1.24 -18.82
CA GLU A 27 0.16 -2.50 -19.54
C GLU A 27 1.52 -2.85 -20.16
N ALA A 28 2.24 -1.87 -20.73
CA ALA A 28 3.58 -2.08 -21.28
C ALA A 28 4.61 -2.43 -20.20
N VAL A 29 4.61 -1.69 -19.08
CA VAL A 29 5.49 -1.91 -17.91
C VAL A 29 5.27 -3.31 -17.33
N LEU A 30 4.00 -3.66 -17.03
CA LEU A 30 3.61 -4.96 -16.47
C LEU A 30 3.97 -6.11 -17.41
N ASN A 31 3.80 -5.95 -18.73
CA ASN A 31 4.23 -6.93 -19.72
C ASN A 31 5.75 -7.10 -19.76
N GLY A 32 6.53 -6.04 -19.55
CA GLY A 32 7.98 -6.09 -19.40
C GLY A 32 8.40 -6.95 -18.21
N TYR A 33 7.83 -6.67 -17.04
CA TYR A 33 8.05 -7.47 -15.83
C TYR A 33 7.62 -8.92 -16.02
N ALA A 34 6.44 -9.16 -16.62
CA ALA A 34 5.93 -10.51 -16.85
C ALA A 34 6.88 -11.35 -17.75
N LYS A 35 7.50 -10.75 -18.77
CA LYS A 35 8.49 -11.43 -19.63
C LYS A 35 9.79 -11.74 -18.89
N ASN A 36 10.22 -10.84 -18.00
CA ASN A 36 11.47 -10.98 -17.26
C ASN A 36 11.33 -11.87 -16.01
N ARG A 37 10.11 -12.22 -15.59
CA ARG A 37 9.87 -13.17 -14.51
C ARG A 37 10.33 -14.56 -14.90
N ASN A 38 11.47 -14.95 -14.33
CA ASN A 38 11.97 -16.30 -14.43
C ASN A 38 11.73 -17.06 -13.13
N PHE A 39 10.63 -17.83 -13.09
CA PHE A 39 10.30 -18.70 -11.95
C PHE A 39 11.48 -19.60 -11.54
N ASN A 40 12.31 -20.03 -12.49
CA ASN A 40 13.44 -20.91 -12.20
C ASN A 40 14.56 -20.20 -11.42
N ILE A 41 14.70 -18.88 -11.51
CA ILE A 41 15.71 -18.13 -10.74
C ILE A 41 15.32 -18.16 -9.26
N SER A 42 14.09 -17.77 -8.92
CA SER A 42 13.57 -17.84 -7.55
C SER A 42 13.59 -19.28 -7.03
N LYS A 43 13.17 -20.26 -7.85
CA LYS A 43 13.23 -21.69 -7.51
C LYS A 43 14.64 -22.14 -7.15
N ARG A 44 15.63 -21.80 -7.96
CA ARG A 44 17.03 -22.14 -7.72
C ARG A 44 17.56 -21.51 -6.44
N TYR A 45 17.20 -20.25 -6.19
CA TYR A 45 17.57 -19.58 -4.94
C TYR A 45 16.98 -20.32 -3.72
N LEU A 46 15.68 -20.63 -3.75
CA LEU A 46 15.01 -21.33 -2.65
C LEU A 46 15.58 -22.73 -2.42
N LEU A 47 15.87 -23.49 -3.47
CA LEU A 47 16.50 -24.80 -3.34
C LEU A 47 17.91 -24.75 -2.71
N GLY A 48 18.58 -23.61 -2.76
CA GLY A 48 19.89 -23.40 -2.13
C GLY A 48 19.85 -22.80 -0.72
N HIS A 49 18.81 -22.05 -0.37
CA HIS A 49 18.76 -21.22 0.85
C HIS A 49 17.57 -21.51 1.77
N ALA A 50 16.65 -22.37 1.35
CA ALA A 50 15.49 -22.79 2.12
C ALA A 50 15.28 -24.31 2.01
N LEU A 51 14.54 -24.87 2.96
CA LEU A 51 14.24 -26.30 2.98
C LEU A 51 12.86 -26.53 2.37
N LYS A 52 12.81 -27.21 1.23
CA LYS A 52 11.55 -27.67 0.64
C LYS A 52 10.91 -28.72 1.56
N LEU A 53 9.69 -28.47 1.99
CA LEU A 53 8.95 -29.39 2.83
C LEU A 53 8.35 -30.54 2.02
N THR A 54 8.36 -31.71 2.65
CA THR A 54 7.69 -32.91 2.20
C THR A 54 6.85 -33.47 3.35
N GLU A 55 5.87 -34.30 3.02
CA GLU A 55 5.05 -35.00 4.01
C GLU A 55 5.90 -35.79 5.02
N SER A 56 7.01 -36.38 4.59
CA SER A 56 7.90 -37.16 5.46
C SER A 56 8.72 -36.32 6.43
N LEU A 57 8.97 -35.04 6.12
CA LEU A 57 9.86 -34.18 6.90
C LEU A 57 9.12 -33.49 8.05
N LEU A 58 7.99 -32.84 7.75
CA LEU A 58 7.12 -32.16 8.72
C LEU A 58 5.66 -32.50 8.39
N PRO A 59 5.16 -33.69 8.77
CA PRO A 59 3.86 -34.20 8.32
C PRO A 59 2.70 -33.30 8.71
N GLU A 60 2.70 -32.76 9.93
CA GLU A 60 1.61 -31.91 10.43
C GLU A 60 1.52 -30.58 9.66
N LEU A 61 2.67 -29.91 9.47
CA LEU A 61 2.73 -28.66 8.71
C LEU A 61 2.42 -28.87 7.23
N TYR A 62 2.91 -29.97 6.64
CA TYR A 62 2.60 -30.32 5.26
C TYR A 62 1.11 -30.61 5.08
N GLN A 63 0.49 -31.36 6.00
CA GLN A 63 -0.94 -31.63 5.98
C GLN A 63 -1.76 -30.35 6.13
N LEU A 64 -1.34 -29.43 7.01
CA LEU A 64 -1.97 -28.13 7.18
C LEU A 64 -1.96 -27.32 5.87
N TYR A 65 -0.82 -27.29 5.19
CA TYR A 65 -0.68 -26.66 3.88
C TYR A 65 -1.60 -27.30 2.83
N GLN A 66 -1.64 -28.63 2.75
CA GLN A 66 -2.54 -29.35 1.83
C GLN A 66 -4.01 -29.06 2.13
N ASN A 67 -4.39 -28.92 3.40
CA ASN A 67 -5.75 -28.54 3.78
C ASN A 67 -6.09 -27.13 3.30
N CYS A 68 -5.17 -26.16 3.44
CA CYS A 68 -5.36 -24.80 2.94
C CYS A 68 -5.54 -24.79 1.41
N LEU A 69 -4.69 -25.53 0.66
CA LEU A 69 -4.86 -25.66 -0.79
C LEU A 69 -6.21 -26.25 -1.18
N LYS A 70 -6.69 -27.24 -0.42
CA LYS A 70 -7.99 -27.87 -0.67
C LYS A 70 -9.15 -26.91 -0.45
N ILE A 71 -9.03 -26.00 0.53
CA ILE A 71 -9.99 -24.92 0.80
C ILE A 71 -10.00 -23.89 -0.34
N VAL A 72 -8.83 -23.39 -0.74
CA VAL A 72 -8.69 -22.31 -1.75
C VAL A 72 -9.01 -22.80 -3.17
N GLY A 73 -8.62 -24.04 -3.50
CA GLY A 73 -9.02 -24.73 -4.72
C GLY A 73 -7.88 -25.48 -5.41
N GLN A 74 -8.19 -26.66 -5.93
CA GLN A 74 -7.24 -27.69 -6.43
C GLN A 74 -6.45 -27.34 -7.71
N HIS A 75 -6.57 -26.12 -8.23
CA HIS A 75 -5.91 -25.70 -9.48
C HIS A 75 -4.56 -25.03 -9.23
N LEU A 76 -4.30 -24.60 -8.01
CA LEU A 76 -3.02 -24.04 -7.60
C LEU A 76 -2.03 -25.18 -7.31
N GLN A 77 -0.84 -25.10 -7.88
CA GLN A 77 0.23 -26.07 -7.67
C GLN A 77 1.46 -25.34 -7.16
N GLY A 78 1.89 -25.65 -5.94
CA GLY A 78 3.08 -25.04 -5.39
C GLY A 78 3.79 -25.91 -4.39
N ASP A 79 5.03 -25.52 -4.11
CA ASP A 79 5.86 -26.13 -3.08
C ASP A 79 5.90 -25.22 -1.85
N LEU A 80 5.96 -25.83 -0.67
CA LEU A 80 6.15 -25.13 0.60
C LEU A 80 7.61 -25.23 1.03
N TYR A 81 8.18 -24.12 1.46
CA TYR A 81 9.55 -24.02 1.95
C TYR A 81 9.58 -23.41 3.36
N VAL A 82 10.59 -23.79 4.13
CA VAL A 82 10.95 -23.11 5.38
C VAL A 82 12.34 -22.50 5.24
N GLN A 83 12.45 -21.20 5.51
CA GLN A 83 13.71 -20.46 5.47
C GLN A 83 14.16 -20.09 6.88
N GLN A 84 15.46 -20.19 7.15
CA GLN A 84 16.03 -19.83 8.45
C GLN A 84 16.03 -18.31 8.62
N GLN A 85 15.00 -17.81 9.29
CA GLN A 85 14.81 -16.41 9.68
C GLN A 85 14.11 -16.38 11.04
N SER A 86 14.60 -15.53 11.95
CA SER A 86 14.00 -15.33 13.29
C SER A 86 12.74 -14.47 13.22
N ASP A 87 12.68 -13.57 12.25
CA ASP A 87 11.55 -12.64 12.09
C ASP A 87 10.31 -13.39 11.61
N TYR A 88 9.13 -12.87 11.93
CA TYR A 88 7.87 -13.43 11.48
C TYR A 88 7.56 -12.97 10.06
N ASN A 89 8.09 -13.70 9.08
CA ASN A 89 7.89 -13.41 7.67
C ASN A 89 7.38 -14.62 6.89
N ALA A 90 6.57 -14.34 5.87
CA ALA A 90 6.11 -15.28 4.87
C ALA A 90 6.05 -14.56 3.52
N GLY A 91 6.11 -15.34 2.44
CA GLY A 91 5.98 -14.76 1.11
C GLY A 91 5.73 -15.82 0.07
N VAL A 92 5.31 -15.38 -1.11
CA VAL A 92 5.03 -16.26 -2.23
C VAL A 92 5.64 -15.73 -3.52
N TYR A 93 6.26 -16.63 -4.28
CA TYR A 93 6.71 -16.35 -5.64
C TYR A 93 5.81 -17.08 -6.61
N ALA A 94 5.02 -16.36 -7.41
CA ALA A 94 4.04 -16.97 -8.32
C ALA A 94 4.23 -16.53 -9.78
N VAL A 95 4.08 -17.51 -10.70
CA VAL A 95 3.99 -17.30 -12.15
C VAL A 95 2.88 -18.18 -12.71
N GLY A 96 1.75 -17.56 -13.05
CA GLY A 96 0.52 -18.27 -13.39
C GLY A 96 0.04 -19.14 -12.22
N ASN A 97 -0.32 -20.40 -12.48
CA ASN A 97 -0.80 -21.33 -11.46
C ASN A 97 0.31 -22.04 -10.65
N ARG A 98 1.58 -21.72 -10.93
CA ARG A 98 2.73 -22.28 -10.21
C ARG A 98 3.27 -21.27 -9.22
N PHE A 99 3.53 -21.71 -8.00
CA PHE A 99 4.11 -20.85 -6.98
C PHE A 99 5.04 -21.60 -6.01
N ASP A 100 5.89 -20.86 -5.32
CA ASP A 100 6.66 -21.33 -4.17
C ASP A 100 6.31 -20.46 -2.96
N LEU A 101 5.77 -21.07 -1.91
CA LEU A 101 5.43 -20.41 -0.65
C LEU A 101 6.55 -20.63 0.35
N VAL A 102 6.98 -19.55 1.01
CA VAL A 102 8.07 -19.59 1.99
C VAL A 102 7.54 -19.13 3.34
N LEU A 103 7.83 -19.91 4.38
CA LEU A 103 7.63 -19.52 5.77
C LEU A 103 8.98 -19.33 6.45
N SER A 104 9.11 -18.28 7.25
CA SER A 104 10.24 -18.13 8.17
C SER A 104 10.20 -19.19 9.28
N SER A 105 11.37 -19.56 9.79
CA SER A 105 11.48 -20.46 10.94
C SER A 105 10.88 -19.88 12.22
N GLY A 106 10.79 -18.54 12.36
CA GLY A 106 10.10 -17.88 13.47
C GLY A 106 8.60 -18.20 13.49
N ILE A 107 7.92 -18.06 12.35
CA ILE A 107 6.50 -18.45 12.23
C ILE A 107 6.32 -19.94 12.59
N VAL A 108 7.14 -20.83 12.02
CA VAL A 108 6.99 -22.28 12.25
C VAL A 108 7.15 -22.67 13.72
N LYS A 109 7.96 -21.93 14.49
CA LYS A 109 8.21 -22.23 15.91
C LYS A 109 7.17 -21.62 16.84
N ASP A 110 6.76 -20.38 16.57
CA ASP A 110 6.05 -19.55 17.55
C ASP A 110 4.54 -19.47 17.28
N PHE A 111 4.09 -19.90 16.09
CA PHE A 111 2.69 -19.83 15.68
C PHE A 111 1.97 -21.16 15.87
N GLN A 112 0.72 -21.09 16.30
CA GLN A 112 -0.16 -22.25 16.43
C GLN A 112 -0.68 -22.69 15.05
N ALA A 113 -1.17 -23.92 14.93
CA ALA A 113 -1.62 -24.46 13.64
C ALA A 113 -2.67 -23.58 12.93
N ALA A 114 -3.64 -23.02 13.65
CA ALA A 114 -4.64 -22.13 13.06
C ALA A 114 -4.07 -20.76 12.63
N GLU A 115 -3.02 -20.28 13.31
CA GLU A 115 -2.29 -19.05 12.97
C GLU A 115 -1.42 -19.27 11.73
N ILE A 116 -0.73 -20.41 11.63
CA ILE A 116 0.01 -20.79 10.43
C ILE A 116 -0.95 -20.97 9.25
N ALA A 117 -2.13 -21.56 9.46
CA ALA A 117 -3.16 -21.68 8.42
C ALA A 117 -3.65 -20.30 7.93
N PHE A 118 -3.74 -19.30 8.82
CA PHE A 118 -4.04 -17.93 8.43
C PHE A 118 -2.95 -17.37 7.51
N VAL A 119 -1.67 -17.50 7.90
CA VAL A 119 -0.53 -17.02 7.10
C VAL A 119 -0.48 -17.71 5.74
N ILE A 120 -0.60 -19.04 5.69
CA ILE A 120 -0.63 -19.79 4.43
C ILE A 120 -1.82 -19.36 3.57
N GLY A 121 -3.01 -19.23 4.15
CA GLY A 121 -4.20 -18.78 3.44
C GLY A 121 -4.05 -17.37 2.87
N HIS A 122 -3.44 -16.47 3.63
CA HIS A 122 -3.13 -15.11 3.20
C HIS A 122 -2.22 -15.12 1.95
N GLU A 123 -1.10 -15.83 1.99
CA GLU A 123 -0.20 -15.97 0.84
C GLU A 123 -0.89 -16.61 -0.38
N LEU A 124 -1.70 -17.64 -0.16
CA LEU A 124 -2.50 -18.27 -1.22
C LEU A 124 -3.53 -17.29 -1.81
N GLY A 125 -4.01 -16.32 -1.04
CA GLY A 125 -4.87 -15.23 -1.52
C GLY A 125 -4.16 -14.35 -2.56
N HIS A 126 -2.89 -14.02 -2.35
CA HIS A 126 -2.08 -13.28 -3.33
C HIS A 126 -1.87 -14.05 -4.63
N VAL A 127 -1.75 -15.38 -4.57
CA VAL A 127 -1.70 -16.23 -5.77
C VAL A 127 -3.06 -16.29 -6.45
N LEU A 128 -4.12 -16.57 -5.69
CA LEU A 128 -5.47 -16.75 -6.20
C LEU A 128 -6.00 -15.52 -6.95
N PHE A 129 -5.76 -14.33 -6.41
CA PHE A 129 -6.23 -13.07 -7.00
C PHE A 129 -5.19 -12.41 -7.90
N GLU A 130 -4.10 -13.12 -8.19
CA GLU A 130 -3.06 -12.70 -9.13
C GLU A 130 -2.37 -11.38 -8.72
N HIS A 131 -2.32 -11.07 -7.42
CA HIS A 131 -1.69 -9.85 -6.92
C HIS A 131 -0.21 -9.76 -7.30
N ASN A 132 0.47 -10.91 -7.36
CA ASN A 132 1.85 -10.97 -7.79
C ASN A 132 2.09 -10.34 -9.17
N GLN A 133 1.07 -10.22 -10.04
CA GLN A 133 1.22 -9.64 -11.37
C GLN A 133 1.57 -8.14 -11.38
N ILE A 134 1.27 -7.41 -10.30
CA ILE A 134 1.58 -5.98 -10.18
C ILE A 134 2.65 -5.83 -9.08
N PRO A 135 3.95 -5.87 -9.41
CA PRO A 135 5.03 -5.76 -8.43
C PRO A 135 5.24 -4.30 -8.04
N VAL A 136 4.34 -3.76 -7.23
CA VAL A 136 4.29 -2.32 -6.89
C VAL A 136 5.63 -1.77 -6.42
N GLN A 137 6.35 -2.47 -5.54
CA GLN A 137 7.65 -2.02 -5.05
C GLN A 137 8.71 -1.92 -6.17
N LEU A 138 8.76 -2.89 -7.09
CA LEU A 138 9.69 -2.84 -8.23
C LEU A 138 9.32 -1.72 -9.18
N ILE A 139 8.02 -1.60 -9.49
CA ILE A 139 7.48 -0.54 -10.35
C ILE A 139 7.87 0.84 -9.77
N LEU A 140 7.62 1.08 -8.48
CA LEU A 140 7.92 2.37 -7.83
C LEU A 140 9.42 2.65 -7.68
N SER A 141 10.29 1.64 -7.68
CA SER A 141 11.74 1.80 -7.50
C SER A 141 12.52 1.86 -8.80
N GLU A 142 12.06 1.19 -9.85
CA GLU A 142 12.80 1.05 -11.13
C GLU A 142 12.23 1.93 -12.25
N GLU A 143 10.94 2.25 -12.23
CA GLU A 143 10.30 3.04 -13.29
C GLU A 143 10.43 4.53 -13.04
N GLN A 144 11.17 5.21 -13.91
CA GLN A 144 11.48 6.64 -13.78
C GLN A 144 10.33 7.58 -14.20
N GLN A 145 9.26 7.06 -14.81
CA GLN A 145 8.15 7.85 -15.39
C GLN A 145 6.81 7.58 -14.70
N ILE A 146 6.82 7.29 -13.39
CA ILE A 146 5.58 7.13 -12.63
C ILE A 146 5.14 8.48 -12.09
N ASN A 147 4.06 9.01 -12.67
CA ASN A 147 3.43 10.19 -12.10
C ASN A 147 2.73 9.88 -10.76
N TYR A 148 2.44 10.94 -10.01
CA TYR A 148 1.83 10.84 -8.68
C TYR A 148 0.52 10.07 -8.64
N ASP A 149 -0.38 10.34 -9.60
CA ASP A 149 -1.70 9.73 -9.64
C ASP A 149 -1.59 8.20 -9.80
N LEU A 150 -0.62 7.77 -10.61
CA LEU A 150 -0.31 6.38 -10.81
C LEU A 150 0.31 5.74 -9.56
N ALA A 151 1.32 6.38 -8.95
CA ALA A 151 1.92 5.89 -7.70
C ALA A 151 0.86 5.73 -6.61
N ARG A 152 -0.06 6.70 -6.49
CA ARG A 152 -1.20 6.66 -5.58
C ARG A 152 -2.09 5.46 -5.87
N ILE A 153 -2.51 5.24 -7.11
CA ILE A 153 -3.37 4.10 -7.50
C ILE A 153 -2.68 2.76 -7.20
N LEU A 154 -1.39 2.62 -7.51
CA LEU A 154 -0.62 1.40 -7.24
C LEU A 154 -0.54 1.10 -5.74
N LEU A 155 -0.28 2.13 -4.91
CA LEU A 155 -0.26 2.00 -3.46
C LEU A 155 -1.65 1.70 -2.87
N GLN A 156 -2.71 2.35 -3.39
CA GLN A 156 -4.09 2.06 -3.02
C GLN A 156 -4.47 0.61 -3.33
N TRP A 157 -4.06 0.14 -4.51
CA TRP A 157 -4.28 -1.23 -4.93
C TRP A 157 -3.51 -2.20 -4.03
N SER A 158 -2.22 -1.95 -3.76
CA SER A 158 -1.38 -2.76 -2.88
C SER A 158 -2.01 -2.94 -1.49
N ARG A 159 -2.48 -1.85 -0.87
CA ARG A 159 -3.16 -1.94 0.43
C ARG A 159 -4.46 -2.73 0.33
N SER A 160 -5.25 -2.49 -0.72
CA SER A 160 -6.53 -3.17 -0.92
C SER A 160 -6.34 -4.68 -1.19
N ALA A 161 -5.21 -5.09 -1.78
CA ALA A 161 -4.81 -6.47 -2.01
C ALA A 161 -4.62 -7.26 -0.72
N GLU A 162 -4.13 -6.62 0.34
CA GLU A 162 -4.00 -7.23 1.67
C GLU A 162 -5.37 -7.64 2.25
N ILE A 163 -6.41 -6.82 2.06
CA ILE A 163 -7.77 -7.13 2.52
C ILE A 163 -8.33 -8.36 1.80
N SER A 164 -8.09 -8.45 0.49
CA SER A 164 -8.43 -9.65 -0.30
C SER A 164 -7.69 -10.88 0.22
N ALA A 165 -6.38 -10.79 0.48
CA ALA A 165 -5.57 -11.89 0.98
C ALA A 165 -5.98 -12.33 2.40
N ASP A 166 -6.24 -11.38 3.31
CA ASP A 166 -6.69 -11.63 4.68
C ASP A 166 -7.98 -12.45 4.74
N ARG A 167 -8.92 -12.21 3.82
CA ARG A 167 -10.17 -12.98 3.74
C ARG A 167 -9.90 -14.46 3.44
N ILE A 168 -8.90 -14.75 2.61
CA ILE A 168 -8.48 -16.14 2.33
C ILE A 168 -7.73 -16.72 3.53
N GLY A 169 -6.91 -15.92 4.22
CA GLY A 169 -6.31 -16.28 5.50
C GLY A 169 -7.37 -16.69 6.53
N LEU A 170 -8.40 -15.88 6.72
CA LEU A 170 -9.51 -16.15 7.64
C LEU A 170 -10.31 -17.38 7.20
N LEU A 171 -10.54 -17.56 5.89
CA LEU A 171 -11.19 -18.75 5.36
C LEU A 171 -10.39 -20.03 5.67
N CYS A 172 -9.05 -19.98 5.62
CA CYS A 172 -8.16 -21.12 5.89
C CYS A 172 -8.00 -21.40 7.39
N SER A 173 -7.88 -20.37 8.22
CA SER A 173 -7.78 -20.54 9.68
C SER A 173 -9.10 -20.93 10.33
N GLY A 174 -10.22 -20.35 9.86
CA GLY A 174 -11.53 -20.55 10.46
C GLY A 174 -11.68 -19.86 11.82
N SER A 175 -10.81 -18.88 12.12
CA SER A 175 -10.72 -18.26 13.44
C SER A 175 -10.28 -16.81 13.34
N LEU A 176 -11.16 -15.90 13.77
CA LEU A 176 -10.84 -14.47 13.92
C LEU A 176 -9.78 -14.26 15.01
N THR A 177 -9.82 -15.06 16.07
CA THR A 177 -8.81 -15.04 17.14
C THR A 177 -7.42 -15.37 16.63
N SER A 178 -7.31 -16.37 15.74
CA SER A 178 -6.02 -16.71 15.13
C SER A 178 -5.51 -15.58 14.23
N ALA A 179 -6.39 -14.90 13.49
CA ALA A 179 -6.01 -13.70 12.74
C ALA A 179 -5.52 -12.57 13.68
N ALA A 180 -6.22 -12.34 14.78
CA ALA A 180 -5.82 -11.35 15.80
C ALA A 180 -4.44 -11.67 16.39
N ASN A 181 -4.18 -12.94 16.73
CA ASN A 181 -2.90 -13.38 17.26
C ASN A 181 -1.78 -13.24 16.23
N VAL A 182 -2.03 -13.57 14.95
CA VAL A 182 -1.05 -13.34 13.87
C VAL A 182 -0.69 -11.86 13.81
N PHE A 183 -1.69 -10.98 13.73
CA PHE A 183 -1.48 -9.53 13.71
C PHE A 183 -0.73 -9.01 14.94
N PHE A 184 -1.05 -9.51 16.13
CA PHE A 184 -0.35 -9.16 17.36
C PHE A 184 1.12 -9.61 17.33
N LYS A 185 1.36 -10.87 16.96
CA LYS A 185 2.71 -11.44 16.88
C LYS A 185 3.56 -10.70 15.85
N THR A 186 3.04 -10.46 14.65
CA THR A 186 3.77 -9.74 13.60
C THR A 186 4.04 -8.28 13.98
N SER A 187 3.13 -7.64 14.71
CA SER A 187 3.32 -6.24 15.15
C SER A 187 4.32 -6.10 16.31
N SER A 188 4.40 -7.09 17.20
CA SER A 188 5.08 -6.95 18.49
C SER A 188 6.27 -7.89 18.70
N GLY A 189 6.37 -8.97 17.94
CA GLY A 189 7.28 -10.08 18.20
C GLY A 189 6.86 -10.98 19.38
N LEU A 190 5.80 -10.63 20.12
CA LEU A 190 5.44 -11.28 21.39
C LEU A 190 4.44 -12.42 21.23
N SER A 191 4.55 -13.42 22.10
CA SER A 191 3.55 -14.48 22.26
C SER A 191 2.97 -14.43 23.67
N VAL A 192 1.66 -14.19 23.78
CA VAL A 192 0.92 -14.17 25.05
C VAL A 192 -0.38 -14.94 24.92
N ASP A 193 -0.78 -15.61 26.00
CA ASP A 193 -2.05 -16.33 26.09
C ASP A 193 -3.14 -15.41 26.66
N LYS A 194 -3.53 -14.40 25.87
CA LYS A 194 -4.49 -13.33 26.23
C LYS A 194 -5.35 -12.90 25.05
N GLU A 195 -6.09 -13.83 24.49
CA GLU A 195 -6.85 -13.66 23.25
C GLU A 195 -7.82 -12.46 23.28
N ASN A 196 -8.59 -12.32 24.37
CA ASN A 196 -9.58 -11.25 24.50
C ASN A 196 -8.91 -9.87 24.61
N GLU A 197 -7.80 -9.79 25.33
CA GLU A 197 -7.02 -8.57 25.50
C GLU A 197 -6.36 -8.15 24.18
N ILE A 198 -5.85 -9.10 23.40
CA ILE A 198 -5.30 -8.83 22.07
C ILE A 198 -6.38 -8.23 21.15
N ILE A 199 -7.55 -8.86 21.08
CA ILE A 199 -8.67 -8.38 20.26
C ILE A 199 -9.10 -6.98 20.70
N ASN A 200 -9.24 -6.76 22.01
CA ASN A 200 -9.63 -5.46 22.55
C ASN A 200 -8.56 -4.39 22.28
N ALA A 201 -7.27 -4.74 22.34
CA ALA A 201 -6.18 -3.82 21.98
C ALA A 201 -6.25 -3.40 20.51
N LEU A 202 -6.45 -4.34 19.58
CA LEU A 202 -6.59 -4.04 18.15
C LEU A 202 -7.83 -3.17 17.87
N ARG A 203 -8.95 -3.43 18.54
CA ARG A 203 -10.15 -2.57 18.45
C ARG A 203 -9.90 -1.15 18.96
N ASN A 204 -9.25 -1.02 20.12
CA ASN A 204 -8.94 0.29 20.69
C ASN A 204 -7.99 1.07 19.79
N GLN A 205 -6.96 0.43 19.24
CA GLN A 205 -6.07 1.05 18.25
C GLN A 205 -6.82 1.50 17.00
N TYR A 206 -7.77 0.71 16.51
CA TYR A 206 -8.62 1.12 15.40
C TYR A 206 -9.44 2.39 15.74
N GLU A 207 -10.05 2.45 16.93
CA GLU A 207 -10.81 3.63 17.38
C GLU A 207 -9.91 4.87 17.58
N GLU A 208 -8.67 4.67 18.05
CA GLU A 208 -7.67 5.74 18.14
C GLU A 208 -7.27 6.25 16.76
N ILE A 209 -6.94 5.36 15.81
CA ILE A 209 -6.66 5.72 14.42
C ILE A 209 -7.86 6.43 13.79
N ALA A 210 -9.08 5.94 14.01
CA ALA A 210 -10.29 6.56 13.48
C ALA A 210 -10.48 7.99 14.01
N LYS A 211 -10.16 8.24 15.29
CA LYS A 211 -10.17 9.60 15.88
C LYS A 211 -9.05 10.47 15.33
N LEU A 212 -7.85 9.92 15.18
CA LEU A 212 -6.69 10.61 14.63
C LEU A 212 -6.88 10.97 13.15
N ALA A 213 -7.55 10.11 12.37
CA ALA A 213 -7.90 10.39 10.98
C ALA A 213 -8.84 11.61 10.83
N PHE A 214 -9.53 12.04 11.90
CA PHE A 214 -10.24 13.33 11.91
C PHE A 214 -9.35 14.54 12.26
N SER A 215 -8.09 14.35 12.64
CA SER A 215 -7.21 15.41 13.17
C SER A 215 -5.75 15.42 12.69
N SER A 216 -5.22 14.36 12.08
CA SER A 216 -3.80 14.23 11.70
C SER A 216 -3.62 13.20 10.57
N HIS A 217 -2.74 13.52 9.64
CA HIS A 217 -2.47 12.72 8.44
C HIS A 217 -1.29 11.78 8.75
N ASP A 218 -1.53 10.48 8.95
CA ASP A 218 -0.46 9.49 9.18
C ASP A 218 0.07 8.94 7.83
N TYR A 219 1.40 8.98 7.68
CA TYR A 219 2.11 8.91 6.40
C TYR A 219 2.91 7.59 6.17
N PHE A 220 2.76 7.05 4.96
CA PHE A 220 3.35 5.93 4.21
C PHE A 220 3.39 4.55 4.88
N ASN A 221 2.42 3.70 4.53
CA ASN A 221 2.55 2.25 4.62
C ASN A 221 2.04 1.59 3.31
N THR A 222 2.79 0.63 2.78
CA THR A 222 2.41 -0.20 1.62
C THR A 222 1.32 -1.22 1.97
N HIS A 223 1.15 -1.50 3.27
CA HIS A 223 0.08 -2.32 3.83
C HIS A 223 -0.91 -1.43 4.59
N PRO A 224 -2.21 -1.76 4.61
CA PRO A 224 -3.12 -1.08 5.51
C PRO A 224 -2.65 -1.32 6.95
N LEU A 225 -2.82 -0.32 7.81
CA LEU A 225 -2.51 -0.46 9.23
C LEU A 225 -3.21 -1.70 9.78
N ILE A 226 -2.47 -2.51 10.54
CA ILE A 226 -2.96 -3.79 11.08
C ILE A 226 -4.32 -3.67 11.80
N PRO A 227 -4.60 -2.61 12.60
CA PRO A 227 -5.93 -2.42 13.18
C PRO A 227 -7.07 -2.30 12.14
N ILE A 228 -6.82 -1.68 10.98
CA ILE A 228 -7.80 -1.57 9.89
C ILE A 228 -8.03 -2.94 9.24
N ARG A 229 -6.96 -3.70 8.99
CA ARG A 229 -7.04 -5.08 8.47
C ARG A 229 -7.83 -5.98 9.40
N PHE A 230 -7.53 -5.91 10.71
CA PHE A 230 -8.28 -6.65 11.73
C PHE A 230 -9.75 -6.24 11.74
N LYS A 231 -10.06 -4.93 11.70
CA LYS A 231 -11.44 -4.45 11.65
C LYS A 231 -12.18 -4.96 10.42
N SER A 232 -11.54 -4.96 9.26
CA SER A 232 -12.10 -5.53 8.03
C SER A 232 -12.46 -7.01 8.20
N LEU A 233 -11.59 -7.80 8.84
CA LEU A 233 -11.86 -9.22 9.11
C LEU A 233 -12.99 -9.40 10.11
N GLU A 234 -13.02 -8.59 11.16
CA GLU A 234 -14.07 -8.61 12.18
C GLU A 234 -15.45 -8.42 11.55
N LEU A 235 -15.58 -7.47 10.63
CA LEU A 235 -16.85 -7.13 9.97
C LEU A 235 -17.39 -8.27 9.07
N ILE A 236 -16.51 -9.10 8.49
CA ILE A 236 -16.89 -10.15 7.53
C ILE A 236 -16.77 -11.58 8.10
N CYS A 237 -16.27 -11.72 9.34
CA CYS A 237 -15.91 -13.02 9.91
C CYS A 237 -17.08 -14.01 9.93
N LEU A 238 -18.25 -13.58 10.44
CA LEU A 238 -19.40 -14.47 10.56
C LEU A 238 -19.83 -15.05 9.21
N ASP A 239 -19.74 -14.25 8.16
CA ASP A 239 -20.10 -14.67 6.83
C ASP A 239 -19.08 -15.63 6.21
N ILE A 240 -17.78 -15.35 6.37
CA ILE A 240 -16.71 -16.28 5.93
C ILE A 240 -16.84 -17.61 6.69
N MET A 241 -17.18 -17.59 7.98
CA MET A 241 -17.42 -18.81 8.76
C MET A 241 -18.67 -19.56 8.29
N SER A 242 -19.73 -18.85 7.89
CA SER A 242 -20.93 -19.48 7.30
C SER A 242 -20.59 -20.18 5.96
N MET A 243 -19.83 -19.50 5.11
CA MET A 243 -19.33 -20.03 3.83
C MET A 243 -18.46 -21.27 4.04
N ARG A 244 -17.49 -21.21 4.97
CA ARG A 244 -16.61 -22.33 5.32
C ARG A 244 -17.41 -23.58 5.74
N ASN A 245 -18.51 -23.38 6.47
CA ASN A 245 -19.35 -24.46 7.00
C ASN A 245 -20.46 -24.93 6.04
N GLN A 246 -20.50 -24.43 4.79
CA GLN A 246 -21.50 -24.79 3.77
C GLN A 246 -22.97 -24.62 4.23
N LYS A 247 -23.24 -23.76 5.22
CA LYS A 247 -24.60 -23.48 5.69
C LYS A 247 -25.22 -22.39 4.82
N ASN A 248 -26.23 -22.78 4.03
CA ASN A 248 -27.11 -21.93 3.21
C ASN A 248 -26.42 -20.81 2.40
N SER A 249 -26.34 -21.03 1.08
CA SER A 249 -25.95 -20.02 0.11
C SER A 249 -27.04 -18.93 -0.03
N ALA A 250 -27.11 -18.01 0.92
CA ALA A 250 -27.61 -16.69 0.57
C ALA A 250 -26.62 -16.10 -0.44
N LYS A 251 -27.13 -15.46 -1.51
CA LYS A 251 -26.32 -14.57 -2.34
C LYS A 251 -25.96 -13.36 -1.47
N THR A 252 -24.97 -13.52 -0.59
CA THR A 252 -24.56 -12.44 0.30
C THR A 252 -23.84 -11.41 -0.54
N THR A 253 -24.49 -10.28 -0.76
CA THR A 253 -23.91 -9.15 -1.47
C THR A 253 -22.96 -8.43 -0.51
N TRP A 254 -21.67 -8.68 -0.65
CA TRP A 254 -20.58 -8.11 0.17
C TRP A 254 -20.42 -6.59 0.02
N LEU A 255 -21.14 -6.00 -0.94
CA LEU A 255 -20.98 -4.62 -1.37
C LEU A 255 -21.08 -3.61 -0.23
N HIS A 256 -21.95 -3.83 0.76
CA HIS A 256 -22.09 -2.89 1.88
C HIS A 256 -20.88 -2.95 2.83
N ILE A 257 -20.42 -4.15 3.17
CA ILE A 257 -19.22 -4.34 4.00
C ILE A 257 -18.00 -3.80 3.27
N ASP A 258 -17.86 -4.15 1.99
CA ASP A 258 -16.80 -3.64 1.12
C ASP A 258 -16.82 -2.11 1.06
N LYS A 259 -18.00 -1.49 0.91
CA LYS A 259 -18.10 -0.04 0.85
C LYS A 259 -17.67 0.61 2.16
N THR A 260 -18.07 0.05 3.30
CA THR A 260 -17.62 0.52 4.62
C THR A 260 -16.10 0.41 4.77
N ILE A 261 -15.49 -0.71 4.37
CA ILE A 261 -14.04 -0.89 4.42
C ILE A 261 -13.33 0.07 3.47
N GLU A 262 -13.86 0.26 2.25
CA GLU A 262 -13.37 1.21 1.26
C GLU A 262 -13.39 2.63 1.82
N ASP A 263 -14.49 3.05 2.45
CA ASP A 263 -14.60 4.39 3.03
C ASP A 263 -13.60 4.58 4.18
N VAL A 264 -13.37 3.56 5.01
CA VAL A 264 -12.33 3.60 6.06
C VAL A 264 -10.94 3.71 5.45
N LEU A 265 -10.62 2.92 4.42
CA LEU A 265 -9.33 2.98 3.74
C LEU A 265 -9.11 4.37 3.11
N LEU A 266 -10.09 4.89 2.37
CA LEU A 266 -10.03 6.21 1.74
C LEU A 266 -9.90 7.36 2.75
N ASN A 267 -10.51 7.22 3.93
CA ASN A 267 -10.44 8.25 4.99
C ASN A 267 -9.18 8.15 5.86
N THR A 268 -8.47 7.02 5.81
CA THR A 268 -7.18 6.81 6.49
C THR A 268 -6.00 6.93 5.51
N GLU A 269 -6.29 7.29 4.25
CA GLU A 269 -5.32 7.44 3.18
C GLU A 269 -4.62 8.81 3.21
N LEU A 270 -3.42 8.79 3.74
CA LEU A 270 -2.15 9.27 3.19
C LEU A 270 -2.05 10.30 2.06
N LEU A 271 -2.91 10.25 1.03
CA LEU A 271 -2.83 11.11 -0.15
C LEU A 271 -4.19 11.70 -0.51
N GLY A 272 -5.13 11.70 0.44
CA GLY A 272 -6.40 12.39 0.38
C GLY A 272 -6.21 13.90 0.39
N LEU A 273 -5.80 14.49 -0.74
CA LEU A 273 -5.89 15.94 -0.99
C LEU A 273 -7.29 16.50 -0.69
N ASN A 274 -8.32 15.63 -0.69
CA ASN A 274 -9.70 15.96 -0.33
C ASN A 274 -9.91 16.28 1.17
N GLN A 275 -8.97 15.93 2.05
CA GLN A 275 -9.05 16.17 3.51
C GLN A 275 -8.02 17.19 4.03
N LEU A 276 -7.19 17.76 3.16
CA LEU A 276 -6.33 18.88 3.51
C LEU A 276 -7.22 20.08 3.89
N GLN A 277 -7.59 20.20 5.17
CA GLN A 277 -8.09 21.44 5.77
C GLN A 277 -6.94 22.45 5.89
N LEU A 278 -6.23 22.70 4.80
CA LEU A 278 -5.27 23.76 4.70
C LEU A 278 -6.06 25.08 4.68
N SER A 279 -5.70 26.02 5.55
CA SER A 279 -6.23 27.38 5.45
C SER A 279 -5.87 27.95 4.07
N ARG A 280 -6.65 28.92 3.59
CA ARG A 280 -6.45 29.54 2.26
C ARG A 280 -5.03 30.04 2.04
N GLN A 281 -4.36 30.52 3.10
CA GLN A 281 -2.96 30.94 3.09
C GLN A 281 -1.99 29.77 2.88
N LYS A 282 -2.30 28.57 3.38
CA LYS A 282 -1.43 27.39 3.30
C LYS A 282 -1.52 26.69 1.95
N ILE A 283 -2.72 26.64 1.37
CA ILE A 283 -2.93 26.23 -0.03
C ILE A 283 -2.09 27.12 -0.96
N TYR A 284 -2.09 28.43 -0.70
CA TYR A 284 -1.32 29.39 -1.47
C TYR A 284 0.18 29.08 -1.41
N ILE A 285 0.74 28.82 -0.23
CA ILE A 285 2.17 28.45 -0.07
C ILE A 285 2.49 27.13 -0.76
N LEU A 286 1.62 26.12 -0.67
CA LEU A 286 1.83 24.85 -1.38
C LEU A 286 1.93 25.11 -2.88
N ILE A 287 0.98 25.84 -3.46
CA ILE A 287 1.00 26.17 -4.89
C ILE A 287 2.24 27.01 -5.25
N LEU A 288 2.63 27.98 -4.42
CA LEU A 288 3.85 28.76 -4.65
C LEU A 288 5.12 27.90 -4.58
N SER A 289 5.19 26.96 -3.65
CA SER A 289 6.32 26.03 -3.49
C SER A 289 6.44 25.11 -4.70
N LEU A 290 5.30 24.59 -5.19
CA LEU A 290 5.25 23.77 -6.40
C LEU A 290 5.71 24.57 -7.63
N LEU A 291 5.21 25.79 -7.79
CA LEU A 291 5.62 26.67 -8.89
C LEU A 291 7.11 27.05 -8.79
N TYR A 292 7.62 27.26 -7.58
CA TYR A 292 9.03 27.58 -7.36
C TYR A 292 9.95 26.47 -7.86
N ILE A 293 9.61 25.21 -7.56
CA ILE A 293 10.36 24.03 -7.99
C ILE A 293 10.22 23.81 -9.48
N ALA A 294 9.01 23.93 -10.04
CA ALA A 294 8.79 23.77 -11.48
C ALA A 294 9.51 24.79 -12.37
N ILE A 295 9.98 25.91 -11.79
CA ILE A 295 10.74 26.94 -12.52
C ILE A 295 12.23 26.87 -12.16
N SER A 296 12.62 25.92 -11.30
CA SER A 296 13.97 25.83 -10.77
C SER A 296 14.99 25.52 -11.87
N ASP A 297 14.65 24.58 -12.76
CA ASP A 297 15.41 24.12 -13.93
C ASP A 297 15.30 25.08 -15.14
N GLY A 298 14.31 25.97 -15.09
CA GLY A 298 14.07 26.99 -16.09
C GLY A 298 13.02 26.62 -17.13
N GLU A 299 12.37 25.47 -17.12
CA GLU A 299 11.27 25.15 -18.05
C GLU A 299 10.14 24.38 -17.36
N ILE A 300 8.96 24.99 -17.23
CA ILE A 300 7.79 24.25 -16.72
C ILE A 300 7.29 23.30 -17.81
N ASN A 301 7.51 22.00 -17.62
CA ASN A 301 7.13 20.96 -18.55
C ASN A 301 5.63 20.58 -18.45
N GLN A 302 5.18 19.69 -19.34
CA GLN A 302 3.77 19.28 -19.39
C GLN A 302 3.35 18.43 -18.17
N TYR A 303 4.24 17.59 -17.64
CA TYR A 303 3.97 16.74 -16.48
C TYR A 303 3.81 17.57 -15.21
N GLU A 304 4.69 18.54 -14.97
CA GLU A 304 4.60 19.49 -13.86
C GLU A 304 3.36 20.38 -13.99
N THR A 305 3.06 20.85 -15.20
CA THR A 305 1.85 21.65 -15.46
C THR A 305 0.60 20.83 -15.11
N SER A 306 0.53 19.57 -15.54
CA SER A 306 -0.58 18.67 -15.24
C SER A 306 -0.67 18.37 -13.75
N PHE A 307 0.45 18.10 -13.07
CA PHE A 307 0.52 17.87 -11.64
C PHE A 307 -0.04 19.07 -10.85
N ILE A 308 0.44 20.28 -11.14
CA ILE A 308 0.00 21.51 -10.45
C ILE A 308 -1.49 21.76 -10.68
N GLN A 309 -1.99 21.54 -11.91
CA GLN A 309 -3.41 21.70 -12.23
C GLN A 309 -4.28 20.69 -11.48
N GLU A 310 -3.79 19.45 -11.29
CA GLU A 310 -4.48 18.40 -10.59
C GLU A 310 -4.56 18.68 -9.07
N ILE A 311 -3.44 19.09 -8.46
CA ILE A 311 -3.41 19.55 -7.07
C ILE A 311 -4.42 20.69 -6.89
N LYS A 312 -4.34 21.72 -7.75
CA LYS A 312 -5.26 22.86 -7.73
C LYS A 312 -6.72 22.42 -7.85
N ALA A 313 -7.07 21.55 -8.79
CA ALA A 313 -8.45 21.11 -8.98
C ALA A 313 -9.06 20.46 -7.72
N ARG A 314 -8.23 19.83 -6.89
CA ARG A 314 -8.64 19.16 -5.66
C ARG A 314 -8.69 20.09 -4.45
N ILE A 315 -7.66 20.92 -4.24
CA ILE A 315 -7.54 21.74 -3.02
C ILE A 315 -8.02 23.18 -3.19
N ALA A 316 -8.03 23.71 -4.42
CA ALA A 316 -8.26 25.13 -4.71
C ALA A 316 -8.94 25.35 -6.06
N PRO A 317 -10.13 24.77 -6.31
CA PRO A 317 -10.78 24.80 -7.62
C PRO A 317 -10.99 26.23 -8.15
N ASP A 318 -11.20 27.20 -7.25
CA ASP A 318 -11.45 28.61 -7.56
C ASP A 318 -10.17 29.41 -7.91
N LEU A 319 -8.97 28.86 -7.71
CA LEU A 319 -7.71 29.59 -7.93
C LEU A 319 -7.31 29.53 -9.42
N ASP A 320 -7.15 30.68 -10.08
CA ASP A 320 -6.65 30.68 -11.47
C ASP A 320 -5.11 30.53 -11.49
N VAL A 321 -4.66 29.30 -11.68
CA VAL A 321 -3.22 28.99 -11.77
C VAL A 321 -2.69 29.19 -13.19
N GLN A 322 -3.54 29.34 -14.21
CA GLN A 322 -3.04 29.53 -15.58
C GLN A 322 -2.40 30.90 -15.77
N GLU A 323 -2.98 31.95 -15.19
CA GLU A 323 -2.38 33.29 -15.22
C GLU A 323 -1.04 33.32 -14.48
N VAL A 324 -0.96 32.64 -13.33
CA VAL A 324 0.28 32.51 -12.55
C VAL A 324 1.34 31.73 -13.33
N LEU A 325 0.98 30.60 -13.94
CA LEU A 325 1.88 29.82 -14.80
C LEU A 325 2.38 30.62 -16.01
N ALA A 326 1.52 31.42 -16.64
CA ALA A 326 1.89 32.30 -17.73
C ALA A 326 2.87 33.40 -17.28
N PHE A 327 2.60 34.02 -16.13
CA PHE A 327 3.51 35.00 -15.51
C PHE A 327 4.87 34.38 -15.18
N CYS A 328 4.86 33.19 -14.58
CA CYS A 328 6.04 32.40 -14.23
C CYS A 328 6.94 32.14 -15.44
N ARG A 329 6.34 31.71 -16.55
CA ARG A 329 7.08 31.44 -17.80
C ARG A 329 7.77 32.68 -18.36
N LEU A 330 7.16 33.86 -18.21
CA LEU A 330 7.66 35.12 -18.75
C LEU A 330 8.65 35.86 -17.81
N ASN A 331 8.52 35.70 -16.49
CA ASN A 331 9.21 36.52 -15.49
C ASN A 331 9.92 35.70 -14.39
N LYS A 332 10.62 34.62 -14.77
CA LYS A 332 11.24 33.62 -13.88
C LYS A 332 12.00 34.20 -12.68
N ASN A 333 12.96 35.10 -12.91
CA ASN A 333 13.80 35.67 -11.84
C ASN A 333 13.01 36.54 -10.87
N LYS A 334 12.04 37.30 -11.39
CA LYS A 334 11.17 38.15 -10.58
C LYS A 334 10.26 37.29 -9.71
N PHE A 335 9.68 36.25 -10.30
CA PHE A 335 8.84 35.28 -9.58
C PHE A 335 9.61 34.58 -8.46
N LYS A 336 10.81 34.03 -8.74
CA LYS A 336 11.64 33.38 -7.69
C LYS A 336 11.89 34.32 -6.49
N THR A 337 12.23 35.59 -6.75
CA THR A 337 12.48 36.57 -5.69
C THR A 337 11.22 36.93 -4.89
N GLU A 338 10.06 37.02 -5.55
CA GLU A 338 8.78 37.35 -4.90
C GLU A 338 8.24 36.17 -4.08
N VAL A 339 8.35 34.94 -4.60
CA VAL A 339 7.90 33.73 -3.90
C VAL A 339 8.67 33.49 -2.61
N ILE A 340 10.00 33.65 -2.62
CA ILE A 340 10.82 33.50 -1.41
C ILE A 340 10.26 34.38 -0.28
N LYS A 341 9.96 35.65 -0.56
CA LYS A 341 9.41 36.59 0.42
C LYS A 341 8.03 36.17 0.93
N GLU A 342 7.17 35.67 0.04
CA GLU A 342 5.83 35.20 0.42
C GLU A 342 5.89 33.95 1.29
N ILE A 343 6.81 33.02 1.03
CA ILE A 343 7.00 31.81 1.84
C ILE A 343 7.57 32.16 3.22
N GLU A 344 8.56 33.06 3.31
CA GLU A 344 9.16 33.50 4.60
C GLU A 344 8.15 34.15 5.55
N LEU A 345 7.12 34.80 5.01
CA LEU A 345 6.14 35.55 5.80
C LEU A 345 5.14 34.66 6.53
N VAL A 346 5.07 33.36 6.21
CA VAL A 346 4.06 32.47 6.76
C VAL A 346 4.67 31.43 7.69
N GLN A 347 4.12 31.37 8.90
CA GLN A 347 4.43 30.32 9.85
C GLN A 347 3.63 29.06 9.53
N VAL A 348 4.35 27.98 9.21
CA VAL A 348 3.81 26.62 9.11
C VAL A 348 4.30 25.79 10.28
N ASN A 349 3.53 24.80 10.72
CA ASN A 349 3.99 23.83 11.71
C ASN A 349 4.83 22.71 11.04
N ARG A 350 5.47 21.85 11.84
CA ARG A 350 6.35 20.79 11.35
C ARG A 350 5.65 19.80 10.40
N GLU A 351 4.40 19.49 10.70
CA GLU A 351 3.58 18.56 9.91
C GLU A 351 3.26 19.19 8.54
N GLU A 352 2.83 20.45 8.54
CA GLU A 352 2.52 21.23 7.33
C GLU A 352 3.75 21.40 6.42
N ALA A 353 4.90 21.70 7.01
CA ALA A 353 6.15 21.80 6.27
C ALA A 353 6.52 20.47 5.61
N THR A 354 6.37 19.35 6.33
CA THR A 354 6.59 18.01 5.78
C THR A 354 5.68 17.74 4.59
N ASN A 355 4.39 18.08 4.69
CA ASN A 355 3.42 17.87 3.62
C ASN A 355 3.76 18.69 2.37
N ILE A 356 4.10 19.97 2.56
CA ILE A 356 4.50 20.86 1.46
C ILE A 356 5.73 20.30 0.78
N LEU A 357 6.77 19.93 1.55
CA LEU A 357 8.02 19.38 1.03
C LEU A 357 7.83 18.05 0.31
N GLN A 358 6.91 17.22 0.76
CA GLN A 358 6.66 15.92 0.16
C GLN A 358 5.88 16.01 -1.15
N ILE A 359 4.82 16.83 -1.21
CA ILE A 359 4.11 17.10 -2.46
C ILE A 359 5.06 17.79 -3.46
N SER A 360 5.91 18.67 -2.95
CA SER A 360 6.98 19.33 -3.71
C SER A 360 8.02 18.35 -4.26
N TYR A 361 8.41 17.35 -3.47
CA TYR A 361 9.30 16.28 -3.92
C TYR A 361 8.67 15.44 -5.03
N TYR A 362 7.38 15.10 -4.93
CA TYR A 362 6.67 14.38 -6.00
C TYR A 362 6.54 15.17 -7.30
N LEU A 363 6.46 16.49 -7.23
CA LEU A 363 6.52 17.33 -8.42
C LEU A 363 7.92 17.23 -9.06
N ALA A 364 8.98 17.35 -8.26
CA ALA A 364 10.37 17.29 -8.71
C ALA A 364 10.81 15.92 -9.27
N THR A 365 9.98 14.89 -9.13
CA THR A 365 10.24 13.55 -9.66
C THR A 365 9.20 13.12 -10.70
N CYS A 366 8.33 14.04 -11.15
CA CYS A 366 7.20 13.68 -12.01
C CYS A 366 7.57 13.46 -13.48
N ASP A 367 8.72 13.98 -13.93
CA ASP A 367 9.17 13.94 -15.33
C ASP A 367 10.49 13.17 -15.50
N GLN A 368 11.51 13.48 -14.70
CA GLN A 368 12.85 12.89 -14.73
C GLN A 368 13.44 12.76 -13.30
N PRO A 369 14.55 12.02 -13.11
CA PRO A 369 15.26 12.02 -11.84
C PRO A 369 15.63 13.45 -11.44
N ILE A 370 15.43 13.77 -10.17
CA ILE A 370 15.62 15.10 -9.60
C ILE A 370 16.95 15.70 -10.06
N CYS A 371 16.88 16.84 -10.74
CA CYS A 371 18.08 17.53 -11.18
C CYS A 371 18.64 18.44 -10.08
N SER A 372 19.90 18.85 -10.21
CA SER A 372 20.55 19.67 -9.18
C SER A 372 19.83 21.00 -8.92
N SER A 373 19.12 21.56 -9.90
CA SER A 373 18.31 22.78 -9.70
C SER A 373 17.07 22.53 -8.82
N GLU A 374 16.39 21.41 -8.99
CA GLU A 374 15.22 21.04 -8.20
C GLU A 374 15.61 20.62 -6.79
N GLU A 375 16.71 19.89 -6.64
CA GLU A 375 17.27 19.53 -5.34
C GLU A 375 17.64 20.78 -4.53
N ASN A 376 18.26 21.77 -5.18
CA ASN A 376 18.55 23.06 -4.57
C ASN A 376 17.26 23.83 -4.22
N ALA A 377 16.24 23.81 -5.08
CA ALA A 377 14.97 24.49 -4.83
C ALA A 377 14.19 23.85 -3.66
N LEU A 378 14.21 22.52 -3.54
CA LEU A 378 13.65 21.78 -2.41
C LEU A 378 14.39 22.08 -1.12
N ALA A 379 15.73 22.11 -1.15
CA ALA A 379 16.55 22.50 0.00
C ALA A 379 16.28 23.94 0.43
N GLU A 380 16.05 24.85 -0.52
CA GLU A 380 15.71 26.24 -0.26
C GLU A 380 14.32 26.38 0.37
N ILE A 381 13.29 25.72 -0.19
CA ILE A 381 11.96 25.67 0.44
C ILE A 381 12.03 25.07 1.85
N CYS A 382 12.85 24.03 2.05
CA CYS A 382 13.06 23.43 3.36
C CYS A 382 13.60 24.45 4.37
N GLN A 383 14.58 25.26 3.97
CA GLN A 383 15.11 26.35 4.81
C GLN A 383 14.07 27.43 5.08
N LEU A 384 13.31 27.85 4.05
CA LEU A 384 12.31 28.91 4.16
C LEU A 384 11.15 28.53 5.08
N LEU A 385 10.77 27.26 5.11
CA LEU A 385 9.74 26.76 6.03
C LEU A 385 10.26 26.57 7.47
N GLY A 386 11.58 26.74 7.71
CA GLY A 386 12.17 26.74 9.06
C GLY A 386 12.38 25.35 9.67
N TYR A 387 12.38 24.29 8.86
CA TYR A 387 12.53 22.91 9.33
C TYR A 387 13.71 22.22 8.64
N HIS A 388 14.45 21.40 9.39
CA HIS A 388 15.45 20.49 8.81
C HIS A 388 14.79 19.13 8.57
N VAL A 389 14.19 18.96 7.39
CA VAL A 389 13.81 17.64 6.87
C VAL A 389 14.91 17.23 5.91
N SER A 390 15.61 16.12 6.15
CA SER A 390 16.59 15.66 5.17
C SER A 390 15.84 15.05 3.97
N LEU A 391 16.36 15.22 2.74
CA LEU A 391 15.80 14.55 1.57
C LEU A 391 15.71 13.03 1.77
N GLN A 392 16.62 12.45 2.58
CA GLN A 392 16.57 11.04 2.96
C GLN A 392 15.35 10.69 3.82
N ASP A 393 14.84 11.61 4.63
CA ASP A 393 13.64 11.41 5.44
C ASP A 393 12.34 11.54 4.61
N LEU A 394 12.39 12.23 3.46
CA LEU A 394 11.29 12.25 2.47
C LEU A 394 11.23 10.98 1.62
N THR A 395 12.31 10.18 1.61
CA THR A 395 12.45 8.92 0.87
C THR A 395 12.42 7.66 1.74
N ARG A 396 12.33 7.81 3.07
CA ARG A 396 12.38 6.66 4.00
C ARG A 396 11.04 5.93 4.03
N GLU A 397 11.09 4.70 3.51
CA GLU A 397 10.07 3.64 3.63
C GLU A 397 9.83 3.19 5.08
#